data_AF-A0A1W1H9G3-F1
#
_entry.id   AF-A0A1W1H9G3-F1
#
_cell.length_a   1.000
_cell.length_b   1.000
_cell.length_c   1.000
_cell.angle_alpha   90.00
_cell.angle_beta   90.00
_cell.angle_gamma   90.00
#
_symmetry.space_group_name_H-M   'P 1'
#
loop_
_entity.id
_entity.type
_entity.pdbx_description
1 polymer ?
#
loop_
_entity_poly.entity_id
_entity_poly.type
_entity_poly.pdbx_seq_one_letter_code
_entity_poly.pdbx_strand_id
1 'polypeptide(L)'
;MTNLKVLNFMIFILIFLGCLSPLSTFALEPAPPISDREITEKLARLEVGLEALRSEMKSTNEALRSEMKSTNEALRSEMKSTNEALRSEMKSTNESLRSEMKSSYEALNTRLDDSYNTMLVFFGSLITLIVALFGYIVWDRRTMVKPVADQLNRLERQVNNDLDLNHSDGSLLRRQLQALRQFAGKNPEFAEIMRGLALL
;
A
#
# COMPACT_ATOMS: atom_id res chain seq x y z
N MET A 1 134.06 -73.20 -19.83
CA MET A 1 132.66 -73.35 -20.30
C MET A 1 131.65 -73.69 -19.18
N THR A 2 132.07 -73.76 -17.91
CA THR A 2 131.25 -74.20 -16.76
C THR A 2 130.60 -73.04 -15.98
N ASN A 3 131.28 -71.90 -15.84
CA ASN A 3 130.78 -70.76 -15.06
C ASN A 3 129.56 -70.04 -15.68
N LEU A 4 129.43 -70.05 -17.01
CA LEU A 4 128.34 -69.35 -17.70
C LEU A 4 126.98 -70.05 -17.51
N LYS A 5 126.96 -71.38 -17.38
CA LYS A 5 125.73 -72.16 -17.15
C LYS A 5 125.16 -71.95 -15.74
N VAL A 6 126.04 -71.80 -14.74
CA VAL A 6 125.64 -71.58 -13.34
C VAL A 6 125.07 -70.17 -13.16
N LEU A 7 125.68 -69.17 -13.80
CA LEU A 7 125.20 -67.79 -13.77
C LEU A 7 123.80 -67.68 -14.41
N ASN A 8 123.59 -68.34 -15.55
CA ASN A 8 122.29 -68.34 -16.23
C ASN A 8 121.20 -69.04 -15.41
N PHE A 9 121.56 -70.10 -14.68
CA PHE A 9 120.63 -70.81 -13.80
C PHE A 9 120.24 -69.97 -12.58
N MET A 10 121.19 -69.25 -11.98
CA MET A 10 120.93 -68.31 -10.87
C MET A 10 120.05 -67.14 -11.29
N ILE A 11 120.27 -66.59 -12.48
CA ILE A 11 119.41 -65.53 -13.04
C ILE A 11 117.98 -66.05 -13.26
N PHE A 12 117.82 -67.28 -13.73
CA PHE A 12 116.50 -67.88 -13.93
C PHE A 12 115.75 -68.06 -12.60
N ILE A 13 116.45 -68.47 -11.54
CA ILE A 13 115.87 -68.58 -10.19
C ILE A 13 115.48 -67.21 -9.64
N LEU A 14 116.32 -66.19 -9.80
CA LEU A 14 116.02 -64.83 -9.36
C LEU A 14 114.80 -64.23 -10.06
N ILE A 15 114.64 -64.50 -11.36
CA ILE A 15 113.46 -64.06 -12.13
C ILE A 15 112.22 -64.83 -11.68
N PHE A 16 112.33 -66.14 -11.45
CA PHE A 16 111.21 -66.96 -10.98
C PHE A 16 110.75 -66.55 -9.57
N LEU A 17 111.70 -66.22 -8.68
CA LEU A 17 111.42 -65.75 -7.32
C LEU A 17 110.83 -64.33 -7.31
N GLY A 18 111.26 -63.47 -8.25
CA GLY A 18 110.70 -62.12 -8.43
C GLY A 18 109.32 -62.10 -9.10
N CYS A 19 109.01 -63.07 -9.96
CA CYS A 19 107.65 -63.23 -10.51
C CYS A 19 106.64 -63.78 -9.50
N LEU A 20 107.10 -64.47 -8.46
CA LEU A 20 106.23 -65.05 -7.43
C LEU A 20 105.82 -64.05 -6.34
N SER A 21 106.39 -62.84 -6.31
CA SER A 21 105.90 -61.80 -5.42
C SER A 21 104.65 -61.15 -6.02
N PRO A 22 103.49 -61.22 -5.37
CA PRO A 22 102.29 -60.54 -5.85
C PRO A 22 102.56 -59.02 -5.84
N LEU A 23 102.45 -58.38 -7.01
CA LEU A 23 102.39 -56.92 -7.11
C LEU A 23 101.15 -56.45 -6.33
N SER A 24 101.36 -55.77 -5.21
CA SER A 24 100.29 -55.12 -4.46
C SER A 24 99.71 -53.98 -5.30
N THR A 25 98.57 -54.23 -5.96
CA THR A 25 97.75 -53.20 -6.59
C THR A 25 97.11 -52.35 -5.49
N PHE A 26 97.45 -51.05 -5.45
CA PHE A 26 96.78 -50.07 -4.60
C PHE A 26 95.28 -50.03 -4.93
N ALA A 27 94.46 -50.39 -3.94
CA ALA A 27 93.02 -50.37 -4.03
C ALA A 27 92.50 -48.92 -3.96
N LEU A 28 91.54 -48.59 -4.83
CA LEU A 28 90.65 -47.44 -4.72
C LEU A 28 90.08 -47.36 -3.31
N GLU A 29 90.25 -46.22 -2.65
CA GLU A 29 89.71 -45.97 -1.32
C GLU A 29 88.18 -46.04 -1.36
N PRO A 30 87.55 -47.01 -0.66
CA PRO A 30 86.09 -47.11 -0.63
C PRO A 30 85.55 -45.93 0.20
N ALA A 31 84.41 -45.36 -0.24
CA ALA A 31 83.66 -44.41 0.56
C ALA A 31 83.45 -44.96 2.00
N PRO A 32 83.51 -44.10 3.03
CA PRO A 32 83.43 -44.55 4.42
C PRO A 32 82.18 -45.41 4.63
N PRO A 33 82.31 -46.61 5.21
CA PRO A 33 81.18 -47.50 5.41
C PRO A 33 80.21 -46.83 6.40
N ILE A 34 79.02 -46.47 5.91
CA ILE A 34 77.90 -46.06 6.78
C ILE A 34 77.68 -47.22 7.76
N SER A 35 77.82 -46.95 9.05
CA SER A 35 77.60 -47.95 10.09
C SER A 35 76.11 -48.26 10.18
N ASP A 36 75.74 -49.54 10.28
CA ASP A 36 74.37 -49.98 10.56
C ASP A 36 73.78 -49.28 11.81
N ARG A 37 74.66 -48.82 12.73
CA ARG A 37 74.30 -48.00 13.89
C ARG A 37 73.79 -46.60 13.54
N GLU A 38 74.34 -45.97 12.51
CA GLU A 38 73.90 -44.63 12.06
C GLU A 38 72.56 -44.73 11.31
N ILE A 39 72.35 -45.82 10.57
CA ILE A 39 71.07 -46.12 9.90
C ILE A 39 69.96 -46.33 10.93
N THR A 40 70.22 -47.15 11.96
CA THR A 40 69.25 -47.40 13.04
C THR A 40 68.95 -46.14 13.85
N GLU A 41 69.92 -45.28 14.11
CA GLU A 41 69.67 -43.99 14.79
C GLU A 41 68.80 -43.05 13.93
N LYS A 42 69.06 -42.95 12.62
CA LYS A 42 68.24 -42.14 11.71
C LYS A 42 66.82 -42.68 11.56
N LEU A 43 66.66 -44.01 11.49
CA LEU A 43 65.35 -44.67 11.50
C LEU A 43 64.58 -44.39 12.80
N ALA A 44 65.23 -44.54 13.95
CA ALA A 44 64.60 -44.25 15.24
C ALA A 44 64.17 -42.78 15.33
N ARG A 45 64.99 -41.83 14.84
CA ARG A 45 64.62 -40.40 14.77
C ARG A 45 63.44 -40.16 13.82
N LEU A 46 63.40 -40.83 12.67
CA LEU A 46 62.29 -40.72 11.72
C LEU A 46 60.99 -41.30 12.29
N GLU A 47 61.05 -42.42 12.99
CA GLU A 47 59.89 -43.04 13.64
C GLU A 47 59.31 -42.13 14.72
N VAL A 48 60.17 -41.54 15.56
CA VAL A 48 59.75 -40.53 16.55
C VAL A 48 59.15 -39.29 15.87
N GLY A 49 59.74 -38.81 14.77
CA GLY A 49 59.22 -37.69 14.00
C GLY A 49 57.86 -37.97 13.36
N LEU A 50 57.66 -39.18 12.81
CA LEU A 50 56.38 -39.63 12.27
C LEU A 50 55.30 -39.71 13.35
N GLU A 51 55.64 -40.25 14.53
CA GLU A 51 54.69 -40.35 15.63
C GLU A 51 54.29 -38.96 16.14
N ALA A 52 55.24 -38.03 16.25
CA ALA A 52 54.98 -36.64 16.61
C ALA A 52 54.04 -35.97 15.59
N LEU A 53 54.32 -36.11 14.29
CA LEU A 53 53.50 -35.53 13.22
C LEU A 53 52.09 -36.15 13.17
N ARG A 54 51.98 -37.46 13.43
CA ARG A 54 50.68 -38.13 13.53
C ARG A 54 49.87 -37.64 14.72
N SER A 55 50.53 -37.42 15.87
CA SER A 55 49.92 -36.83 17.06
C SER A 55 49.44 -35.40 16.79
N GLU A 56 50.26 -34.58 16.14
CA GLU A 56 49.90 -33.21 15.77
C GLU A 56 48.73 -33.18 14.78
N MET A 57 48.74 -34.05 13.76
CA MET A 57 47.63 -34.17 12.81
C MET A 57 46.33 -34.59 13.50
N LYS A 58 46.40 -35.49 14.50
CA LYS A 58 45.23 -35.88 15.28
C LYS A 58 44.68 -34.71 16.11
N SER A 59 45.57 -34.01 16.82
CA SER A 59 45.22 -32.85 17.65
C SER A 59 44.59 -31.72 16.81
N THR A 60 45.19 -31.39 15.66
CA THR A 60 44.67 -30.37 14.75
C THR A 60 43.31 -30.75 14.17
N ASN A 61 43.09 -32.02 13.83
CA ASN A 61 41.79 -32.50 13.34
C ASN A 61 40.71 -32.43 14.43
N GLU A 62 41.05 -32.78 15.68
CA GLU A 62 40.15 -32.62 16.83
C GLU A 62 39.81 -31.15 17.08
N ALA A 63 40.80 -30.25 17.02
CA ALA A 63 40.60 -28.81 17.15
C ALA A 63 39.67 -28.26 16.05
N LEU A 64 39.93 -28.60 14.79
CA LEU A 64 39.09 -28.18 13.66
C LEU A 64 37.64 -28.68 13.78
N ARG A 65 37.45 -29.93 14.22
CA ARG A 65 36.10 -30.47 14.47
C ARG A 65 35.38 -29.72 15.59
N SER A 66 36.10 -29.36 16.65
CA SER A 66 35.55 -28.58 17.75
C SER A 66 35.14 -27.17 17.29
N GLU A 67 36.00 -26.49 16.54
CA GLU A 67 35.73 -25.16 15.98
C GLU A 67 34.54 -25.20 15.02
N MET A 68 34.49 -26.21 14.13
CA MET A 68 33.38 -26.37 13.19
C MET A 68 32.05 -26.65 13.91
N LYS A 69 32.08 -27.36 15.04
CA LYS A 69 30.89 -27.58 15.87
C LYS A 69 30.45 -26.27 16.54
N SER A 70 31.37 -25.55 17.15
CA SER A 70 31.09 -24.28 17.83
C SER A 70 30.54 -23.22 16.87
N THR A 71 31.14 -23.10 15.68
CA THR A 71 30.68 -22.14 14.65
C THR A 71 29.29 -22.50 14.14
N ASN A 72 28.98 -23.78 13.95
CA ASN A 72 27.65 -24.23 13.54
C ASN A 72 26.59 -23.95 14.62
N GLU A 73 26.92 -24.17 15.89
CA GLU A 73 26.04 -23.82 17.02
C GLU A 73 25.81 -22.31 17.10
N ALA A 74 26.85 -21.48 16.93
CA ALA A 74 26.74 -20.03 16.89
C ALA A 74 25.84 -19.55 15.74
N LEU A 75 26.05 -20.06 14.52
CA LEU A 75 25.23 -19.73 13.36
C LEU A 75 23.77 -20.12 13.56
N ARG A 76 23.48 -21.29 14.14
CA ARG A 76 22.11 -21.70 14.47
C ARG A 76 21.46 -20.76 15.49
N SER A 77 22.21 -20.34 16.50
CA SER A 77 21.73 -19.39 17.51
C SER A 77 21.41 -18.03 16.89
N GLU A 78 22.30 -17.51 16.04
CA GLU A 78 22.10 -16.26 15.31
C GLU A 78 20.89 -16.33 14.38
N MET A 79 20.75 -17.43 13.63
CA MET A 79 19.61 -17.65 12.74
C MET A 79 18.28 -17.74 13.50
N LYS A 80 18.29 -18.29 14.72
CA LYS A 80 17.11 -18.32 15.58
C LYS A 80 16.76 -16.92 16.08
N SER A 81 17.74 -16.19 16.59
CA SER A 81 17.59 -14.82 17.10
C SER A 81 17.07 -13.87 16.01
N THR A 82 17.65 -13.92 14.82
CA THR A 82 17.21 -13.10 13.67
C THR A 82 15.79 -13.44 13.24
N ASN A 83 15.39 -14.71 13.25
CA ASN A 83 14.02 -15.12 12.93
C ASN A 83 13.01 -14.62 13.98
N GLU A 84 13.36 -14.68 15.27
CA GLU A 84 12.54 -14.12 16.35
C GLU A 84 12.39 -12.60 16.23
N ALA A 85 13.49 -11.89 15.92
CA ALA A 85 13.46 -10.45 15.68
C ALA A 85 12.56 -10.08 14.48
N LEU A 86 12.72 -10.76 13.34
CA LEU A 86 11.89 -10.55 12.15
C LEU A 86 10.41 -10.82 12.43
N ARG A 87 10.08 -11.87 13.20
CA ARG A 87 8.69 -12.14 13.60
C ARG A 87 8.13 -11.03 14.48
N SER A 88 8.92 -10.50 15.40
CA SER A 88 8.52 -9.39 16.27
C SER A 88 8.27 -8.12 15.45
N GLU A 89 9.16 -7.79 14.52
CA GLU A 89 9.01 -6.65 13.61
C GLU A 89 7.76 -6.80 12.73
N MET A 90 7.54 -7.98 12.16
CA MET A 90 6.37 -8.26 11.33
C MET A 90 5.06 -8.15 12.14
N LYS A 91 5.07 -8.54 13.41
CA LYS A 91 3.91 -8.36 14.30
C LYS A 91 3.66 -6.88 14.58
N SER A 92 4.70 -6.13 14.96
CA SER A 92 4.62 -4.69 15.25
C SER A 92 4.11 -3.89 14.04
N THR A 93 4.68 -4.14 12.87
CA THR A 93 4.26 -3.50 11.61
C THR A 93 2.81 -3.82 11.26
N ASN A 94 2.36 -5.07 11.45
CA ASN A 94 0.96 -5.45 11.22
C ASN A 94 0.00 -4.75 12.21
N GLU A 95 0.38 -4.66 13.49
CA GLU A 95 -0.39 -3.91 14.49
C GLU A 95 -0.49 -2.42 14.15
N SER A 96 0.62 -1.81 13.73
CA SER A 96 0.65 -0.42 13.26
C SER A 96 -0.27 -0.20 12.06
N LEU A 97 -0.16 -1.04 11.02
CA LEU A 97 -1.01 -0.96 9.83
C LEU A 97 -2.50 -1.13 10.16
N ARG A 98 -2.85 -2.05 11.06
CA ARG A 98 -4.23 -2.22 11.52
C ARG A 98 -4.75 -0.98 12.25
N SER A 99 -3.91 -0.38 13.10
CA SER A 99 -4.25 0.85 13.81
C SER A 99 -4.47 2.02 12.84
N GLU A 100 -3.58 2.19 11.87
CA GLU A 100 -3.69 3.22 10.84
C GLU A 100 -4.95 3.04 9.99
N MET A 101 -5.25 1.81 9.57
CA MET A 101 -6.45 1.50 8.79
C MET A 101 -7.73 1.78 9.60
N LYS A 102 -7.75 1.45 10.89
CA LYS A 102 -8.87 1.77 11.79
C LYS A 102 -9.07 3.28 11.94
N SER A 103 -7.98 4.02 12.19
CA SER A 103 -8.02 5.48 12.30
C SER A 103 -8.51 6.14 11.00
N SER A 104 -8.02 5.66 9.85
CA SER A 104 -8.46 6.12 8.54
C SER A 104 -9.96 5.87 8.32
N TYR A 105 -10.45 4.70 8.69
CA TYR A 105 -11.87 4.36 8.62
C TYR A 105 -12.73 5.24 9.54
N GLU A 106 -12.31 5.46 10.79
CA GLU A 106 -12.99 6.36 11.73
C GLU A 106 -13.04 7.80 11.22
N ALA A 107 -11.93 8.29 10.65
CA ALA A 107 -11.87 9.62 10.04
C ALA A 107 -12.81 9.74 8.82
N LEU A 108 -12.89 8.71 7.98
CA LEU A 108 -13.82 8.68 6.85
C LEU A 108 -15.27 8.66 7.31
N ASN A 109 -15.61 7.84 8.31
CA ASN A 109 -16.96 7.80 8.87
C ASN A 109 -17.35 9.15 9.46
N THR A 110 -16.45 9.78 10.21
CA THR A 110 -16.71 11.12 10.78
C THR A 110 -16.97 12.16 9.69
N ARG A 111 -16.20 12.14 8.58
CA ARG A 111 -16.42 13.03 7.43
C ARG A 111 -17.74 12.75 6.72
N LEU A 112 -18.13 11.49 6.59
CA LEU A 112 -19.42 11.12 5.99
C LEU A 112 -20.59 11.54 6.88
N ASP A 113 -20.48 11.35 8.19
CA ASP A 113 -21.48 11.77 9.17
C ASP A 113 -21.63 13.29 9.19
N ASP A 114 -20.52 14.04 9.15
CA ASP A 114 -20.54 15.50 9.08
C ASP A 114 -21.16 16.00 7.77
N SER A 115 -20.82 15.35 6.65
CA SER A 115 -21.42 15.64 5.35
C SER A 115 -22.93 15.37 5.35
N TYR A 116 -23.36 14.23 5.89
CA TYR A 116 -24.76 13.85 6.03
C TYR A 116 -25.52 14.82 6.92
N ASN A 117 -24.96 15.18 8.09
CA ASN A 117 -25.57 16.11 9.03
C ASN A 117 -25.73 17.51 8.41
N THR A 118 -24.67 18.01 7.76
CA THR A 118 -24.71 19.30 7.05
C THR A 118 -25.77 19.29 5.95
N MET A 119 -25.85 18.20 5.18
CA MET A 119 -26.87 18.02 4.15
C MET A 119 -28.29 18.01 4.74
N LEU A 120 -28.51 17.29 5.84
CA LEU A 120 -29.80 17.29 6.55
C LEU A 120 -30.18 18.68 7.06
N VAL A 121 -29.24 19.47 7.58
CA VAL A 121 -29.50 20.84 8.03
C VAL A 121 -29.93 21.72 6.85
N PHE A 122 -29.25 21.61 5.70
CA PHE A 122 -29.66 22.33 4.49
C PHE A 122 -31.06 21.92 4.03
N PHE A 123 -31.34 20.62 3.91
CA PHE A 123 -32.68 20.15 3.51
C PHE A 123 -33.75 20.52 4.53
N GLY A 124 -33.46 20.42 5.83
CA GLY A 124 -34.37 20.82 6.90
C GLY A 124 -34.68 22.31 6.85
N SER A 125 -33.67 23.16 6.63
CA SER A 125 -33.86 24.60 6.46
C SER A 125 -34.69 24.93 5.21
N LEU A 126 -34.45 24.23 4.10
CA LEU A 126 -35.18 24.41 2.85
C LEU A 126 -36.65 24.02 3.01
N ILE A 127 -36.94 22.86 3.62
CA ILE A 127 -38.30 22.41 3.90
C ILE A 127 -39.01 23.40 4.83
N THR A 128 -38.32 23.85 5.90
CA THR A 128 -38.87 24.83 6.84
C THR A 128 -39.21 26.15 6.13
N LEU A 129 -38.36 26.63 5.23
CA LEU A 129 -38.60 27.83 4.44
C LEU A 129 -39.80 27.66 3.50
N ILE A 130 -39.90 26.51 2.82
CA ILE A 130 -41.04 26.19 1.95
C ILE A 130 -42.34 26.19 2.76
N VAL A 131 -42.37 25.50 3.90
CA VAL A 131 -43.55 25.43 4.78
C VAL A 131 -43.92 26.81 5.31
N ALA A 132 -42.93 27.62 5.73
CA ALA A 132 -43.15 28.99 6.18
C ALA A 132 -43.76 29.86 5.07
N LEU A 133 -43.27 29.72 3.83
CA LEU A 133 -43.78 30.45 2.67
C LEU A 133 -45.23 30.04 2.35
N PHE A 134 -45.54 28.74 2.31
CA PHE A 134 -46.90 28.26 2.11
C PHE A 134 -47.84 28.73 3.23
N GLY A 135 -47.38 28.68 4.48
CA GLY A 135 -48.12 29.21 5.62
C GLY A 135 -48.42 30.70 5.45
N TYR A 136 -47.43 31.47 4.99
CA TYR A 136 -47.59 32.89 4.69
C TYR A 136 -48.59 33.13 3.55
N ILE A 137 -48.50 32.41 2.44
CA ILE A 137 -49.41 32.54 1.29
C ILE A 137 -50.86 32.22 1.70
N VAL A 138 -51.08 31.16 2.48
CA VAL A 138 -52.42 30.79 2.97
C VAL A 138 -52.98 31.87 3.90
N TRP A 139 -52.14 32.47 4.73
CA TRP A 139 -52.52 33.57 5.61
C TRP A 139 -52.84 34.85 4.83
N ASP A 140 -51.98 35.23 3.90
CA ASP A 140 -52.09 36.43 3.03
C ASP A 140 -53.38 36.39 2.18
N ARG A 141 -53.69 35.23 1.56
CA ARG A 141 -54.95 35.03 0.84
C ARG A 141 -56.16 35.27 1.75
N ARG A 142 -56.10 34.86 3.03
CA ARG A 142 -57.23 34.99 3.95
C ARG A 142 -57.40 36.42 4.47
N THR A 143 -56.33 37.21 4.54
CA THR A 143 -56.36 38.61 5.03
C THR A 143 -56.72 39.59 3.93
N MET A 144 -56.18 39.44 2.73
CA MET A 144 -56.41 40.37 1.61
C MET A 144 -57.78 40.21 0.93
N VAL A 145 -58.38 39.01 0.96
CA VAL A 145 -59.71 38.78 0.35
C VAL A 145 -60.83 39.45 1.15
N LYS A 146 -60.68 39.64 2.47
CA LYS A 146 -61.72 40.26 3.31
C LYS A 146 -62.12 41.68 2.87
N PRO A 147 -61.21 42.66 2.73
CA PRO A 147 -61.59 44.01 2.31
C PRO A 147 -62.14 44.05 0.89
N VAL A 148 -61.61 43.24 -0.03
CA VAL A 148 -62.10 43.15 -1.40
C VAL A 148 -63.51 42.55 -1.44
N ALA A 149 -63.77 41.49 -0.68
CA ALA A 149 -65.10 40.89 -0.56
C ALA A 149 -66.11 41.88 0.06
N ASP A 150 -65.70 42.64 1.07
CA ASP A 150 -66.54 43.67 1.67
C ASP A 150 -66.85 44.81 0.68
N GLN A 151 -65.87 45.24 -0.11
CA GLN A 151 -66.08 46.22 -1.17
C GLN A 151 -67.02 45.68 -2.26
N LEU A 152 -66.85 44.42 -2.66
CA LEU A 152 -67.71 43.77 -3.65
C LEU A 152 -69.15 43.69 -3.16
N ASN A 153 -69.37 43.28 -1.90
CA ASN A 153 -70.70 43.21 -1.28
C ASN A 153 -71.36 44.59 -1.12
N ARG A 154 -70.57 45.66 -0.96
CA ARG A 154 -71.10 47.03 -0.92
C ARG A 154 -71.45 47.51 -2.32
N LEU A 155 -70.61 47.24 -3.31
CA LEU A 155 -70.85 47.57 -4.70
C LEU A 155 -72.08 46.84 -5.22
N GLU A 156 -72.21 45.54 -4.93
CA GLU A 156 -73.40 44.75 -5.27
C GLU A 156 -74.66 45.37 -4.67
N ARG A 157 -74.62 45.74 -3.38
CA ARG A 157 -75.76 46.41 -2.72
C ARG A 157 -76.08 47.77 -3.35
N GLN A 158 -75.06 48.59 -3.67
CA GLN A 158 -75.26 49.87 -4.34
C GLN A 158 -75.87 49.69 -5.72
N VAL A 159 -75.32 48.80 -6.55
CA VAL A 159 -75.86 48.48 -7.88
C VAL A 159 -77.28 47.95 -7.78
N ASN A 160 -77.55 47.05 -6.83
CA ASN A 160 -78.87 46.46 -6.63
C ASN A 160 -79.91 47.50 -6.18
N ASN A 161 -79.52 48.47 -5.34
CA ASN A 161 -80.38 49.54 -4.87
C ASN A 161 -80.56 50.64 -5.93
N ASP A 162 -79.49 51.09 -6.60
CA ASP A 162 -79.54 52.15 -7.61
C ASP A 162 -80.28 51.72 -8.88
N LEU A 163 -80.17 50.45 -9.25
CA LEU A 163 -80.95 49.88 -10.36
C LEU A 163 -82.30 49.33 -9.88
N ASP A 164 -82.55 49.39 -8.58
CA ASP A 164 -83.76 48.95 -7.87
C ASP A 164 -84.23 47.56 -8.31
N LEU A 165 -83.28 46.63 -8.42
CA LEU A 165 -83.50 45.32 -9.03
C LEU A 165 -84.46 44.44 -8.20
N ASN A 166 -84.65 44.75 -6.91
CA ASN A 166 -85.51 44.02 -5.97
C ASN A 166 -86.98 44.47 -5.96
N HIS A 167 -87.39 45.45 -6.77
CA HIS A 167 -88.80 45.82 -6.88
C HIS A 167 -89.58 44.88 -7.82
N SER A 168 -90.85 44.62 -7.49
CA SER A 168 -91.74 43.66 -8.17
C SER A 168 -91.94 43.90 -9.68
N ASP A 169 -91.74 45.12 -10.15
CA ASP A 169 -92.03 45.54 -11.53
C ASP A 169 -90.77 45.59 -12.43
N GLY A 170 -89.65 45.03 -11.98
CA GLY A 170 -88.38 44.94 -12.73
C GLY A 170 -87.50 46.19 -12.65
N SER A 171 -86.28 46.11 -13.18
CA SER A 171 -85.21 47.11 -12.98
C SER A 171 -85.57 48.54 -13.42
N LEU A 172 -85.03 49.56 -12.75
CA LEU A 172 -85.29 50.97 -13.10
C LEU A 172 -84.90 51.29 -14.55
N LEU A 173 -83.82 50.71 -15.05
CA LEU A 173 -83.42 50.89 -16.45
C LEU A 173 -84.49 50.40 -17.41
N ARG A 174 -85.19 49.29 -17.10
CA ARG A 174 -86.30 48.83 -17.93
C ARG A 174 -87.47 49.80 -17.90
N ARG A 175 -87.80 50.37 -16.74
CA ARG A 175 -88.89 51.35 -16.62
C ARG A 175 -88.57 52.66 -17.32
N GLN A 176 -87.34 53.16 -17.19
CA GLN A 176 -86.87 54.35 -17.89
C GLN A 176 -86.82 54.13 -19.41
N LEU A 177 -86.34 52.97 -19.87
CA LEU A 177 -86.36 52.60 -21.29
C LEU A 177 -87.80 52.55 -21.82
N GLN A 178 -88.74 52.00 -21.04
CA GLN A 178 -90.16 51.94 -21.43
C GLN A 178 -90.81 53.33 -21.49
N ALA A 179 -90.47 54.23 -20.56
CA ALA A 179 -90.93 55.61 -20.58
C ALA A 179 -90.34 56.40 -21.77
N LEU A 180 -89.04 56.23 -22.05
CA LEU A 180 -88.38 56.82 -23.22
C LEU A 180 -88.95 56.28 -24.53
N ARG A 181 -89.27 54.97 -24.59
CA ARG A 181 -89.95 54.36 -25.73
C ARG A 181 -91.35 54.95 -25.94
N GLN A 182 -92.09 55.19 -24.86
CA GLN A 182 -93.40 55.84 -24.92
C GLN A 182 -93.30 57.31 -25.36
N PHE A 183 -92.25 58.01 -24.96
CA PHE A 183 -91.98 59.39 -25.37
C PHE A 183 -91.54 59.49 -26.84
N ALA A 184 -90.71 58.55 -27.31
CA ALA A 184 -90.33 58.41 -28.71
C ALA A 184 -91.56 58.17 -29.61
N GLY A 185 -92.55 57.40 -29.16
CA GLY A 185 -93.81 57.24 -29.89
C GLY A 185 -94.62 58.53 -30.10
N LYS A 186 -94.33 59.60 -29.34
CA LYS A 186 -95.02 60.90 -29.43
C LYS A 186 -94.23 61.98 -30.16
N ASN A 187 -92.92 61.83 -30.35
CA ASN A 187 -92.05 62.80 -31.03
C ASN A 187 -91.23 62.11 -32.14
N PRO A 188 -91.50 62.41 -33.43
CA PRO A 188 -90.87 61.69 -34.54
C PRO A 188 -89.36 61.88 -34.62
N GLU A 189 -88.84 63.07 -34.29
CA GLU A 189 -87.40 63.35 -34.29
C GLU A 189 -86.63 62.53 -33.23
N PHE A 190 -87.24 62.31 -32.06
CA PHE A 190 -86.61 61.55 -30.98
C PHE A 190 -86.63 60.03 -31.26
N ALA A 191 -87.66 59.54 -31.97
CA ALA A 191 -87.74 58.14 -32.39
C ALA A 191 -86.66 57.76 -33.41
N GLU A 192 -86.31 58.68 -34.31
CA GLU A 192 -85.26 58.47 -35.31
C GLU A 192 -83.87 58.40 -34.65
N ILE A 193 -83.61 59.27 -33.67
CA ILE A 193 -82.39 59.23 -32.86
C ILE A 193 -82.28 57.91 -32.07
N MET A 194 -83.38 57.45 -31.44
CA MET A 194 -83.38 56.18 -30.70
C MET A 194 -83.21 54.95 -31.60
N ARG A 195 -83.76 54.98 -32.84
CA ARG A 195 -83.51 53.95 -33.87
C ARG A 195 -82.04 53.93 -34.31
N GLY A 196 -81.42 55.10 -34.49
CA GLY A 196 -80.00 55.21 -34.83
C GLY A 196 -79.05 54.65 -33.76
N LEU A 197 -79.46 54.69 -32.49
CA LEU A 197 -78.72 54.13 -31.35
C LEU A 197 -79.08 52.65 -31.03
N ALA A 198 -79.90 52.01 -31.86
CA ALA A 198 -80.37 50.62 -31.70
C ALA A 198 -81.12 50.31 -30.37
N LEU A 199 -81.72 51.33 -29.75
CA LEU A 199 -82.45 51.21 -28.47
C LEU A 199 -83.98 51.03 -28.65
N LEU A 200 -84.45 50.85 -29.89
CA LEU A 200 -85.86 50.74 -30.27
C LEU A 200 -86.02 49.68 -31.37
#